data_AF-A0A7J9YQ18-F1
#
_entry.id   AF-A0A7J9YQ18-F1
#
_cell.length_a   1.000
_cell.length_b   1.000
_cell.length_c   1.000
_cell.angle_alpha   90.00
_cell.angle_beta   90.00
_cell.angle_gamma   90.00
#
_symmetry.space_group_name_H-M   'P 1'
#
loop_
_entity.id
_entity.type
_entity.pdbx_description
1 polymer ?
#
loop_
_entity_poly.entity_id
_entity_poly.type
_entity_poly.pdbx_seq_one_letter_code
_entity_poly.pdbx_strand_id
1 'polypeptide(L)' 'MLNQWADVFPPRAGANPPFQTRRAIIDRAHQCARRRGLPVDLIAVDYYDQGELVGAVAKLNRERIRAARRQTRR' A
#
# COMPACT_ATOMS: atom_id res chain seq x y z
N MET A 1 -4.85 1.99 8.78
CA MET A 1 -5.27 0.77 8.08
C MET A 1 -5.83 1.13 6.71
N LEU A 2 -5.33 0.51 5.64
CA LEU A 2 -5.80 0.70 4.27
C LEU A 2 -6.54 -0.57 3.81
N ASN A 3 -7.75 -0.40 3.29
CA ASN A 3 -8.45 -1.45 2.56
C ASN A 3 -8.29 -1.22 1.05
N GLN A 4 -7.82 -2.22 0.31
CA GLN A 4 -7.44 -2.11 -1.11
C GLN A 4 -7.84 -3.36 -1.89
N TRP A 5 -9.15 -3.56 -2.06
CA TRP A 5 -9.73 -4.60 -2.92
C TRP A 5 -11.02 -4.06 -3.53
N ALA A 6 -11.52 -4.76 -4.55
CA ALA A 6 -12.80 -4.48 -5.17
C ALA A 6 -13.79 -5.61 -4.87
N ASP A 7 -14.90 -5.22 -4.24
CA ASP A 7 -16.10 -6.06 -4.14
C ASP A 7 -17.03 -5.70 -5.31
N VAL A 8 -17.02 -6.52 -6.36
CA VAL A 8 -17.82 -6.26 -7.56
C VAL A 8 -18.86 -7.35 -7.69
N PHE A 9 -20.12 -6.95 -7.91
CA PHE A 9 -21.22 -7.89 -8.18
C PHE A 9 -21.67 -7.81 -9.65
N PRO A 10 -21.84 -8.95 -10.35
CA PRO A 10 -21.57 -10.31 -9.88
C PRO A 10 -20.06 -10.58 -9.66
N PRO A 11 -19.69 -11.51 -8.75
CA PRO A 11 -18.29 -11.84 -8.48
C PRO A 11 -17.58 -12.32 -9.74
N ARG A 12 -16.37 -11.79 -9.99
CA ARG A 12 -15.58 -12.14 -11.18
C ARG A 12 -14.12 -12.39 -10.79
N ALA A 13 -13.61 -13.57 -11.19
CA ALA A 13 -12.19 -13.89 -11.10
C ALA A 13 -11.42 -12.85 -11.93
N GLY A 14 -10.51 -12.11 -11.31
CA GLY A 14 -9.78 -11.01 -11.96
C GLY A 14 -10.31 -9.60 -11.72
N ALA A 15 -11.29 -9.39 -10.83
CA ALA A 15 -11.65 -8.03 -10.38
C ALA A 15 -10.50 -7.33 -9.63
N ASN A 16 -9.73 -8.09 -8.84
CA ASN A 16 -8.74 -7.57 -7.90
C ASN A 16 -7.34 -7.29 -8.45
N PRO A 17 -6.79 -7.99 -9.46
CA PRO A 17 -5.43 -7.75 -9.98
C PRO A 17 -5.09 -6.28 -10.27
N PRO A 18 -5.97 -5.44 -10.86
CA PRO A 18 -5.68 -4.03 -11.09
C PRO A 18 -5.42 -3.24 -9.79
N PHE A 19 -6.06 -3.63 -8.68
CA PHE A 19 -5.97 -2.94 -7.39
C PHE A 19 -4.80 -3.43 -6.53
N GLN A 20 -4.25 -4.60 -6.83
CA GLN A 20 -3.18 -5.27 -6.07
C GLN A 20 -1.77 -5.06 -6.65
N THR A 21 -1.63 -4.21 -7.67
CA THR A 21 -0.30 -3.86 -8.20
C THR A 21 0.48 -3.03 -7.21
N ARG A 22 1.81 -3.16 -7.24
CA ARG A 22 2.72 -2.38 -6.38
C ARG A 22 2.46 -0.88 -6.48
N ARG A 23 2.24 -0.41 -7.71
CA ARG A 23 1.97 1.00 -8.02
C ARG A 23 0.65 1.44 -7.39
N ALA A 24 -0.43 0.68 -7.60
CA ALA A 24 -1.75 1.02 -7.04
C ALA A 24 -1.71 1.12 -5.51
N ILE A 25 -1.04 0.18 -4.83
CA ILE A 25 -0.90 0.17 -3.37
C ILE A 25 -0.13 1.39 -2.88
N ILE A 26 1.00 1.73 -3.51
CA ILE A 26 1.84 2.88 -3.10
C ILE A 26 1.12 4.20 -3.35
N ASP A 27 0.53 4.38 -4.54
CA ASP A 27 -0.16 5.60 -4.90
C ASP A 27 -1.31 5.88 -3.92
N ARG A 28 -2.05 4.81 -3.56
CA ARG A 28 -3.11 4.88 -2.56
C ARG A 28 -2.57 5.19 -1.15
N ALA A 29 -1.49 4.54 -0.73
CA ALA A 29 -0.88 4.79 0.57
C ALA A 29 -0.42 6.25 0.70
N HIS A 30 0.24 6.80 -0.33
CA HIS A 30 0.63 8.21 -0.35
C HIS A 30 -0.58 9.14 -0.34
N GLN A 31 -1.65 8.82 -1.08
CA GLN A 31 -2.88 9.60 -1.04
C GLN A 31 -3.51 9.62 0.36
N CYS A 32 -3.60 8.46 1.03
CA CYS A 32 -4.12 8.36 2.38
C CYS A 32 -3.27 9.16 3.37
N ALA A 33 -1.94 9.04 3.29
CA ALA A 33 -1.02 9.79 4.14
C ALA A 33 -1.21 11.31 3.96
N ARG A 34 -1.30 11.80 2.71
CA ARG A 34 -1.56 13.22 2.42
C ARG A 34 -2.91 13.69 2.97
N ARG A 35 -3.97 12.89 2.82
CA ARG A 35 -5.33 13.26 3.25
C ARG A 35 -5.52 13.19 4.76
N ARG A 36 -4.80 12.31 5.45
CA ARG A 36 -4.98 12.05 6.89
C ARG A 36 -3.90 12.68 7.75
N GLY A 37 -2.76 13.08 7.18
CA GLY A 37 -1.61 13.58 7.94
C GLY A 37 -0.96 12.52 8.84
N LEU A 38 -1.28 11.25 8.63
CA LEU A 38 -0.87 10.14 9.48
C LEU A 38 -0.09 9.08 8.68
N PRO A 39 0.83 8.36 9.34
CA PRO A 39 1.39 7.12 8.80
C PRO A 39 0.30 6.15 8.37
N VAL A 40 0.54 5.43 7.27
CA VAL A 40 -0.39 4.42 6.77
C VAL A 40 0.16 3.04 7.09
N ASP A 41 -0.61 2.28 7.86
CA ASP A 41 -0.36 0.85 8.06
C ASP A 41 -1.08 0.02 6.99
N LEU A 42 -0.36 -0.97 6.49
CA LEU A 42 -0.81 -1.94 5.50
C LEU A 42 -0.90 -3.31 6.15
N ILE A 43 -2.03 -3.98 5.98
CA ILE A 43 -2.28 -5.35 6.46
C ILE A 43 -2.84 -6.13 5.26
N ALA A 44 -2.24 -7.29 4.96
CA ALA A 44 -2.81 -8.24 4.02
C ALA A 44 -3.84 -9.11 4.74
N VAL A 45 -4.97 -9.37 4.09
CA VAL A 45 -5.95 -10.34 4.54
C VAL A 45 -6.20 -11.27 3.35
N ASP A 46 -5.82 -12.54 3.51
CA ASP A 46 -5.81 -13.65 2.53
C ASP A 46 -5.04 -13.44 1.21
N TYR A 47 -4.49 -14.54 0.68
CA TYR A 47 -3.80 -14.62 -0.62
C TYR A 47 -2.70 -13.55 -0.84
N TYR A 48 -1.87 -13.30 0.19
CA TYR A 48 -0.83 -12.26 0.16
C TYR A 48 0.25 -12.48 -0.91
N ASP A 49 0.33 -13.70 -1.46
CA ASP A 49 1.19 -14.12 -2.57
C ASP A 49 0.61 -13.78 -3.94
N GLN A 50 -0.69 -13.48 -4.04
CA GLN A 50 -1.36 -13.16 -5.29
C GLN A 50 -1.24 -11.67 -5.68
N GLY A 51 -0.48 -10.87 -4.92
CA GLY A 51 -0.31 -9.43 -5.15
C GLY A 51 1.04 -8.88 -4.68
N GLU A 52 1.28 -7.60 -4.93
CA GLU A 52 2.60 -6.97 -4.74
C GLU A 52 2.78 -6.26 -3.37
N LEU A 53 2.01 -6.67 -2.36
CA LEU A 53 2.01 -6.01 -1.05
C LEU A 53 3.40 -5.99 -0.42
N VAL A 54 4.12 -7.12 -0.42
CA VAL A 54 5.47 -7.21 0.17
C VAL A 54 6.43 -6.23 -0.50
N GLY A 55 6.40 -6.16 -1.84
CA GLY A 55 7.19 -5.22 -2.63
C GLY A 55 6.84 -3.75 -2.36
N ALA A 56 5.57 -3.45 -2.07
CA ALA A 56 5.10 -2.12 -1.68
C ALA A 56 5.58 -1.75 -0.27
N VAL A 57 5.39 -2.62 0.73
CA VAL A 57 5.85 -2.43 2.11
C VAL A 57 7.35 -2.16 2.16
N ALA A 58 8.14 -2.98 1.46
CA ALA A 58 9.59 -2.81 1.40
C ALA A 58 10.00 -1.44 0.82
N LYS A 59 9.27 -0.90 -0.16
CA LYS A 59 9.53 0.44 -0.72
C LYS A 59 9.17 1.54 0.28
N LEU A 60 7.98 1.49 0.85
CA LEU A 60 7.49 2.51 1.80
C LEU A 60 8.38 2.59 3.05
N ASN A 61 8.84 1.45 3.56
CA ASN A 61 9.78 1.41 4.68
C ASN A 61 11.12 2.07 4.34
N ARG A 62 11.67 1.82 3.14
CA ARG A 62 12.90 2.51 2.69
C ARG A 62 12.71 4.02 2.60
N GLU A 63 11.57 4.50 2.10
CA GLU A 63 11.25 5.93 2.05
C GLU A 63 11.22 6.54 3.45
N ARG A 64 10.56 5.87 4.40
CA ARG A 64 10.47 6.32 5.80
C ARG A 64 11.82 6.34 6.51
N ILE A 65 12.63 5.30 6.34
CA ILE A 65 14.00 5.24 6.90
C ILE A 65 14.87 6.37 6.33
N ARG A 66 14.79 6.64 5.02
CA ARG A 66 15.52 7.75 4.39
C ARG A 66 15.07 9.11 4.92
N ALA A 67 13.77 9.31 5.13
CA ALA A 67 13.23 10.54 5.69
C ALA A 67 13.72 10.77 7.14
N ALA A 68 13.66 9.74 7.99
CA ALA A 68 14.15 9.80 9.36
C ALA A 68 15.65 10.17 9.42
N ARG A 69 16.49 9.50 8.61
CA ARG A 69 17.93 9.81 8.52
C ARG A 69 18.24 11.24 8.08
N ARG A 70 17.38 11.85 7.24
CA ARG A 70 17.54 13.25 6.82
C ARG A 70 17.18 14.22 7.93
N GLN A 71 16.20 13.89 8.77
CA GLN A 71 15.83 14.71 9.92
C GLN A 71 16.91 14.69 11.00
N THR A 72 17.55 13.54 11.27
CA THR A 72 18.63 13.43 12.28
C THR A 72 19.93 14.12 11.88
N ARG A 73 20.13 14.42 10.58
CA ARG A 73 21.33 15.09 10.04
C ARG A 73 21.20 16.62 9.96
N ARG A 74 20.04 17.16 10.32
CA ARG A 74 19.78 18.60 10.45
C ARG A 74 19.83 18.99 11.91
#